data_AF-A0A2E3AY46-F1
#
_entry.id   AF-A0A2E3AY46-F1
#
_cell.length_a   1.000
_cell.length_b   1.000
_cell.length_c   1.000
_cell.angle_alpha   90.00
_cell.angle_beta   90.00
_cell.angle_gamma   90.00
#
_symmetry.space_group_name_H-M   'P 1'
#
loop_
_entity.id
_entity.type
_entity.pdbx_description
1 polymer ?
#
loop_
_entity_poly.entity_id
_entity_poly.type
_entity_poly.pdbx_seq_one_letter_code
_entity_poly.pdbx_strand_id
1 'polypeptide(L)'
;MGQFVDAVLEFNDKALERADLVLKYAAQDLSEDVTKPIYEGGRMRVDTGFLRASFRATLDVPILTAIEKPDGEYFAFDSAAIGLTINRMTMGQTLYLTFTANYARHREYGARGQAPDAFVRTYTADWQGYVNRAAERVKKLDR
;
A
#
# COMPACT_ATOMS: atom_id res chain seq x y z
N MET A 1 12.16 38.41 -10.09
CA MET A 1 12.22 38.06 -8.65
C MET A 1 13.69 38.07 -8.24
N GLY A 2 14.04 38.27 -6.97
CA GLY A 2 15.45 38.32 -6.54
C GLY A 2 16.04 36.92 -6.33
N GLN A 3 17.35 36.76 -6.49
CA GLN A 3 18.08 35.48 -6.42
C GLN A 3 17.77 34.63 -5.17
N PHE A 4 17.51 35.26 -4.02
CA PHE A 4 17.14 34.55 -2.79
C PHE A 4 15.74 33.94 -2.86
N VAL A 5 14.77 34.65 -3.46
CA VAL A 5 13.40 34.16 -3.59
C VAL A 5 13.37 32.90 -4.45
N ASP A 6 14.11 32.92 -5.57
CA ASP A 6 14.19 31.78 -6.48
C ASP A 6 14.78 30.53 -5.77
N ALA A 7 15.82 30.71 -4.94
CA ALA A 7 16.41 29.62 -4.17
C ALA A 7 15.45 29.03 -3.11
N VAL A 8 14.63 29.87 -2.47
CA VAL A 8 13.63 29.42 -1.49
C VAL A 8 12.53 28.61 -2.18
N LEU A 9 12.06 29.06 -3.35
CA LEU A 9 11.04 28.35 -4.12
C LEU A 9 11.57 26.99 -4.61
N GLU A 10 12.80 26.96 -5.15
CA GLU A 10 13.43 25.71 -5.59
C GLU A 10 13.60 24.71 -4.42
N PHE A 11 14.01 25.19 -3.25
CA PHE A 11 14.11 24.35 -2.06
C PHE A 11 12.75 23.77 -1.66
N ASN A 12 11.70 24.59 -1.66
CA ASN A 12 10.36 24.16 -1.32
C ASN A 12 9.85 23.07 -2.27
N ASP A 13 10.03 23.25 -3.58
CA ASP A 13 9.58 22.28 -4.59
C ASP A 13 10.29 20.94 -4.41
N LYS A 14 11.62 20.96 -4.21
CA LYS A 14 12.40 19.74 -3.90
C LYS A 14 11.96 19.07 -2.61
N ALA A 15 11.61 19.84 -1.58
CA ALA A 15 11.14 19.29 -0.32
C ALA A 15 9.81 18.54 -0.49
N LEU A 16 8.87 19.12 -1.26
CA LEU A 16 7.59 18.49 -1.58
C LEU A 16 7.76 17.22 -2.42
N GLU A 17 8.57 17.28 -3.49
CA GLU A 17 8.86 16.11 -4.32
C GLU A 17 9.46 14.95 -3.51
N ARG A 18 10.39 15.25 -2.60
CA ARG A 18 10.99 14.24 -1.72
C ARG A 18 9.98 13.67 -0.73
N ALA A 19 9.12 14.51 -0.19
CA ALA A 19 8.06 14.06 0.71
C ALA A 19 7.09 13.10 0.01
N ASP A 20 6.74 13.38 -1.25
CA ASP A 20 5.96 12.49 -2.11
C ASP A 20 6.66 11.15 -2.31
N LEU A 21 7.96 11.15 -2.61
CA LEU A 21 8.74 9.92 -2.80
C LEU A 21 8.78 9.06 -1.53
N VAL A 22 8.94 9.67 -0.35
CA VAL A 22 8.90 8.94 0.92
C VAL A 22 7.56 8.24 1.10
N LEU A 23 6.46 8.97 0.89
CA LEU A 23 5.11 8.42 1.03
C LEU A 23 4.86 7.28 0.02
N LYS A 24 5.29 7.45 -1.23
CA LYS A 24 5.18 6.45 -2.30
C LYS A 24 5.94 5.17 -1.97
N TYR A 25 7.20 5.28 -1.56
CA TYR A 25 8.00 4.11 -1.20
C TYR A 25 7.46 3.40 0.04
N ALA A 26 7.08 4.13 1.08
CA ALA A 26 6.52 3.53 2.28
C ALA A 26 5.20 2.79 1.98
N ALA A 27 4.32 3.39 1.17
CA ALA A 27 3.06 2.78 0.76
C ALA A 27 3.28 1.55 -0.14
N GLN A 28 4.23 1.62 -1.07
CA GLN A 28 4.59 0.52 -1.96
C GLN A 28 5.07 -0.68 -1.13
N ASP A 29 6.07 -0.48 -0.26
CA ASP A 29 6.63 -1.53 0.59
C ASP A 29 5.55 -2.15 1.51
N LEU A 30 4.68 -1.32 2.12
CA LEU A 30 3.55 -1.82 2.92
C LEU A 30 2.58 -2.65 2.08
N SER A 31 2.25 -2.19 0.87
CA SER A 31 1.31 -2.89 -0.01
C SER A 31 1.84 -4.27 -0.44
N GLU A 32 3.14 -4.38 -0.65
CA GLU A 32 3.83 -5.63 -0.97
C GLU A 32 3.77 -6.60 0.19
N ASP A 33 4.12 -6.16 1.41
CA ASP A 33 4.12 -7.01 2.59
C ASP A 33 2.71 -7.48 2.99
N VAL A 34 1.72 -6.58 2.97
CA VAL A 34 0.32 -6.91 3.26
C VAL A 34 -0.24 -7.95 2.28
N THR A 35 0.23 -7.95 1.03
CA THR A 35 -0.20 -8.90 -0.01
C THR A 35 0.74 -10.10 -0.15
N LYS A 36 1.79 -10.17 0.66
CA LYS A 36 2.83 -11.20 0.54
C LYS A 36 2.28 -12.57 0.96
N PRO A 37 2.32 -13.58 0.07
CA PRO A 37 1.87 -14.92 0.39
C PRO A 37 2.67 -15.59 1.50
N ILE A 38 2.05 -16.51 2.23
CA ILE A 38 2.72 -17.31 3.28
C ILE A 38 3.93 -18.07 2.72
N TYR A 39 3.82 -18.65 1.53
CA TYR A 39 4.92 -19.41 0.91
C TYR A 39 6.10 -18.52 0.46
N GLU A 40 5.92 -17.19 0.43
CA GLU A 40 6.97 -16.19 0.20
C GLU A 40 7.45 -15.54 1.52
N GLY A 41 7.03 -16.08 2.67
CA GLY A 41 7.36 -15.57 4.00
C GLY A 41 6.46 -14.43 4.49
N GLY A 42 5.32 -14.20 3.84
CA GLY A 42 4.31 -13.25 4.28
C GLY A 42 3.24 -13.87 5.19
N ARG A 43 2.08 -13.21 5.28
CA ARG A 43 0.92 -13.69 6.07
C ARG A 43 -0.32 -13.97 5.26
N MET A 44 -0.33 -13.62 3.97
CA MET A 44 -1.52 -13.79 3.15
C MET A 44 -1.67 -15.24 2.70
N ARG A 45 -2.81 -15.84 3.03
CA ARG A 45 -3.21 -17.12 2.46
C ARG A 45 -3.65 -16.93 1.01
N VAL A 46 -3.15 -17.79 0.12
CA VAL A 46 -3.47 -17.78 -1.30
C VAL A 46 -3.97 -19.17 -1.68
N ASP A 47 -5.29 -19.33 -1.75
CA ASP A 47 -5.93 -20.58 -2.19
C ASP A 47 -6.22 -20.50 -3.71
N THR A 48 -7.23 -19.72 -4.11
CA THR A 48 -7.59 -19.43 -5.51
C THR A 48 -6.96 -18.13 -6.04
N GLY A 49 -6.28 -17.38 -5.18
CA GLY A 49 -5.77 -16.04 -5.50
C GLY A 49 -6.78 -14.90 -5.34
N PHE A 50 -8.09 -15.18 -5.19
CA PHE A 50 -9.11 -14.12 -5.20
C PHE A 50 -8.93 -13.07 -4.10
N LEU A 51 -8.62 -13.48 -2.87
CA LEU A 51 -8.39 -12.53 -1.78
C LEU A 51 -7.31 -11.51 -2.17
N ARG A 52 -6.17 -11.99 -2.66
CA ARG A 52 -5.05 -11.16 -3.12
C ARG A 52 -5.46 -10.30 -4.30
N ALA A 53 -6.13 -10.87 -5.29
CA ALA A 53 -6.64 -10.17 -6.48
C ALA A 53 -7.69 -9.08 -6.15
N SER A 54 -8.37 -9.20 -5.00
CA SER A 54 -9.36 -8.22 -4.53
C SER A 54 -8.74 -6.97 -3.90
N PHE A 55 -7.40 -6.94 -3.74
CA PHE A 55 -6.69 -5.80 -3.19
C PHE A 55 -6.57 -4.68 -4.22
N ARG A 56 -7.01 -3.49 -3.84
CA ARG A 56 -7.13 -2.32 -4.70
C ARG A 56 -6.59 -1.08 -4.00
N ALA A 57 -6.10 -0.15 -4.80
CA ALA A 57 -5.67 1.17 -4.35
C ALA A 57 -6.59 2.24 -4.95
N THR A 58 -6.97 3.24 -4.15
CA THR A 58 -7.67 4.45 -4.59
C THR A 58 -7.13 5.69 -3.85
N LEU A 59 -7.32 6.87 -4.44
CA LEU A 59 -6.97 8.15 -3.82
C LEU A 59 -8.24 8.89 -3.42
N ASP A 60 -8.22 9.49 -2.23
CA ASP A 60 -9.22 10.37 -1.62
C ASP A 60 -10.61 9.78 -1.37
N VAL A 61 -11.00 8.72 -2.09
CA VAL A 61 -12.28 8.02 -1.95
C VAL A 61 -12.05 6.52 -1.78
N PRO A 62 -12.51 5.90 -0.68
CA PRO A 62 -12.38 4.47 -0.46
C PRO A 62 -13.36 3.65 -1.32
N ILE A 63 -13.00 2.39 -1.59
CA ILE A 63 -13.94 1.40 -2.09
C ILE A 63 -14.67 0.79 -0.89
N LEU A 64 -15.99 0.95 -0.82
CA LEU A 64 -16.80 0.45 0.30
C LEU A 64 -17.55 -0.85 -0.02
N THR A 65 -17.58 -1.25 -1.29
CA THR A 65 -18.33 -2.43 -1.74
C THR A 65 -17.52 -3.70 -1.52
N ALA A 66 -18.09 -4.64 -0.78
CA ALA A 66 -17.60 -6.00 -0.71
C ALA A 66 -18.12 -6.81 -1.91
N ILE A 67 -17.25 -7.64 -2.49
CA ILE A 67 -17.56 -8.51 -3.62
C ILE A 67 -17.46 -9.97 -3.20
N GLU A 68 -18.40 -10.78 -3.68
CA GLU A 68 -18.31 -12.23 -3.53
C GLU A 68 -17.28 -12.79 -4.51
N LYS A 69 -16.68 -13.94 -4.16
CA LYS A 69 -15.79 -14.63 -5.12
C LYS A 69 -16.66 -15.08 -6.30
N PRO A 70 -16.39 -14.64 -7.53
CA PRO A 70 -17.10 -15.16 -8.69
C PRO A 70 -16.68 -16.61 -8.96
N ASP A 71 -17.42 -17.26 -9.85
CA ASP A 71 -17.04 -18.57 -10.36
C ASP A 71 -15.69 -18.49 -11.08
N GLY A 72 -14.87 -19.53 -10.90
CA GLY A 72 -13.50 -19.57 -11.40
C GLY A 72 -12.52 -20.11 -10.36
N GLU A 73 -11.44 -20.71 -10.88
CA GLU A 73 -10.45 -21.42 -10.08
C GLU A 73 -9.23 -20.57 -9.73
N TYR A 74 -8.88 -19.61 -10.59
CA TYR A 74 -7.68 -18.79 -10.45
C TYR A 74 -7.95 -17.30 -10.73
N PHE A 75 -7.43 -16.44 -9.86
CA PHE A 75 -7.53 -14.99 -9.98
C PHE A 75 -6.15 -14.36 -9.91
N ALA A 76 -5.77 -13.65 -10.99
CA ALA A 76 -4.49 -12.98 -11.07
C ALA A 76 -4.46 -11.74 -10.17
N PHE A 77 -3.36 -11.58 -9.44
CA PHE A 77 -3.07 -10.36 -8.69
C PHE A 77 -2.41 -9.32 -9.60
N ASP A 78 -2.93 -8.10 -9.59
CA ASP A 78 -2.40 -6.98 -10.38
C ASP A 78 -1.72 -5.97 -9.45
N SER A 79 -0.44 -6.23 -9.14
CA SER A 79 0.40 -5.31 -8.36
C SER A 79 0.72 -4.03 -9.12
N ALA A 80 0.72 -4.06 -10.45
CA ALA A 80 1.05 -2.91 -11.29
C ALA A 80 -0.01 -1.81 -11.17
N ALA A 81 -1.30 -2.17 -11.15
CA ALA A 81 -2.39 -1.20 -10.94
C ALA A 81 -2.31 -0.50 -9.57
N ILE A 82 -1.89 -1.23 -8.54
CA ILE A 82 -1.66 -0.67 -7.18
C ILE A 82 -0.50 0.31 -7.21
N GLY A 83 0.65 -0.11 -7.74
CA GLY A 83 1.84 0.74 -7.86
C GLY A 83 1.59 2.00 -8.70
N LEU A 84 0.81 1.90 -9.78
CA LEU A 84 0.41 3.06 -10.59
C LEU A 84 -0.42 4.07 -9.78
N THR A 85 -1.33 3.60 -8.93
CA THR A 85 -2.14 4.47 -8.08
C THR A 85 -1.28 5.13 -7.01
N ILE A 86 -0.39 4.36 -6.37
CA ILE A 86 0.57 4.88 -5.38
C ILE A 86 1.45 5.96 -6.03
N ASN A 87 1.97 5.72 -7.22
CA ASN A 87 2.84 6.69 -7.92
C ASN A 87 2.16 8.02 -8.26
N ARG A 88 0.82 8.01 -8.40
CA ARG A 88 0.01 9.22 -8.65
C ARG A 88 -0.29 10.03 -7.40
N MET A 89 -0.09 9.45 -6.21
CA MET A 89 -0.33 10.12 -4.94
C MET A 89 0.59 11.33 -4.77
N THR A 90 0.06 12.41 -4.21
CA THR A 90 0.84 13.54 -3.71
C THR A 90 0.57 13.75 -2.22
N MET A 91 1.47 14.46 -1.55
CA MET A 91 1.33 14.82 -0.15
C MET A 91 0.01 15.59 0.07
N GLY A 92 -0.71 15.22 1.13
CA GLY A 92 -2.02 15.77 1.46
C GLY A 92 -3.20 14.96 0.92
N GLN A 93 -2.98 14.06 -0.04
CA GLN A 93 -4.00 13.09 -0.45
C GLN A 93 -4.08 11.91 0.53
N THR A 94 -5.23 11.24 0.55
CA THR A 94 -5.41 9.99 1.30
C THR A 94 -5.36 8.80 0.37
N LEU A 95 -4.38 7.90 0.58
CA LEU A 95 -4.35 6.60 -0.08
C LEU A 95 -5.19 5.58 0.68
N TYR A 96 -6.10 4.91 -0.03
CA TYR A 96 -6.86 3.78 0.47
C TYR A 96 -6.36 2.49 -0.17
N LEU A 97 -5.89 1.57 0.67
CA LEU A 97 -5.50 0.21 0.29
C LEU A 97 -6.54 -0.76 0.84
N THR A 98 -7.36 -1.35 -0.04
CA THR A 98 -8.61 -2.02 0.35
C THR A 98 -8.68 -3.43 -0.21
N PHE A 99 -9.02 -4.40 0.64
CA PHE A 99 -9.48 -5.72 0.19
C PHE A 99 -10.98 -5.69 -0.02
N THR A 100 -11.41 -6.03 -1.23
CA THR A 100 -12.84 -6.00 -1.60
C THR A 100 -13.52 -7.36 -1.43
N ALA A 101 -12.78 -8.47 -1.27
CA ALA A 101 -13.41 -9.77 -1.03
C ALA A 101 -14.25 -9.77 0.26
N ASN A 102 -15.51 -10.21 0.17
CA ASN A 102 -16.46 -10.22 1.30
C ASN A 102 -15.99 -11.02 2.52
N TYR A 103 -15.09 -12.00 2.31
CA TYR A 103 -14.49 -12.80 3.37
C TYR A 103 -13.14 -12.25 3.89
N ALA A 104 -12.62 -11.14 3.35
CA ALA A 104 -11.32 -10.58 3.75
C ALA A 104 -11.26 -10.26 5.25
N ARG A 105 -12.34 -9.66 5.80
CA ARG A 105 -12.44 -9.37 7.24
C ARG A 105 -12.37 -10.65 8.08
N HIS A 106 -13.04 -11.71 7.65
CA HIS A 106 -13.02 -13.00 8.34
C HIS A 106 -11.61 -13.63 8.35
N ARG A 107 -10.83 -13.43 7.28
CA ARG A 107 -9.43 -13.86 7.22
C ARG A 107 -8.53 -13.01 8.12
N GLU A 108 -8.71 -11.70 8.10
CA GLU A 108 -7.89 -10.77 8.89
C GLU A 108 -8.07 -10.99 10.41
N TYR A 109 -9.31 -11.11 10.87
CA TYR A 109 -9.64 -11.17 12.31
C TYR A 109 -9.92 -12.58 12.84
N GLY A 110 -9.98 -13.58 11.96
CA GLY A 110 -10.42 -14.93 12.32
C GLY A 110 -11.94 -15.02 12.40
N ALA A 111 -12.47 -16.22 12.17
CA ALA A 111 -13.89 -16.49 12.21
C ALA A 111 -14.15 -17.99 12.37
N ARG A 112 -15.31 -18.35 12.94
CA ARG A 112 -15.77 -19.76 13.03
C ARG A 112 -14.72 -20.71 13.64
N GLY A 113 -14.04 -20.27 14.69
CA GLY A 113 -13.00 -21.06 15.37
C GLY A 113 -11.64 -21.11 14.64
N GLN A 114 -11.51 -20.48 13.47
CA GLN A 114 -10.23 -20.31 12.80
C GLN A 114 -9.48 -19.10 13.34
N ALA A 115 -8.17 -19.27 13.58
CA ALA A 115 -7.29 -18.18 13.97
C ALA A 115 -7.15 -17.12 12.85
N PRO A 116 -6.88 -15.85 13.19
CA PRO A 116 -6.65 -14.79 12.22
C PRO A 116 -5.36 -15.01 11.42
N ASP A 117 -5.43 -14.73 10.12
CA ASP A 117 -4.23 -14.59 9.28
C ASP A 117 -3.49 -13.28 9.65
N ALA A 118 -4.21 -12.22 10.06
CA ALA A 118 -3.65 -10.95 10.53
C ALA A 118 -2.66 -10.29 9.54
N PHE A 119 -2.95 -10.37 8.24
CA PHE A 119 -2.07 -9.89 7.18
C PHE A 119 -2.13 -8.38 6.97
N VAL A 120 -3.16 -7.67 7.45
CA VAL A 120 -3.19 -6.20 7.43
C VAL A 120 -2.56 -5.66 8.70
N ARG A 121 -3.13 -5.98 9.88
CA ARG A 121 -2.76 -5.35 11.15
C ARG A 121 -1.32 -5.60 11.57
N THR A 122 -0.72 -6.71 11.14
CA THR A 122 0.67 -7.03 11.50
C THR A 122 1.64 -6.05 10.84
N TYR A 123 1.45 -5.75 9.55
CA TYR A 123 2.36 -4.86 8.83
C TYR A 123 2.02 -3.39 9.03
N THR A 124 0.72 -3.03 9.15
CA THR A 124 0.34 -1.63 9.41
C THR A 124 0.80 -1.16 10.80
N ALA A 125 1.00 -2.07 11.76
CA ALA A 125 1.58 -1.74 13.05
C ALA A 125 3.01 -1.17 12.96
N ASP A 126 3.78 -1.52 11.92
CA ASP A 126 5.13 -0.98 11.65
C ASP A 126 5.13 0.16 10.62
N TRP A 127 4.03 0.91 10.48
CA TRP A 127 3.97 2.01 9.51
C TRP A 127 5.16 2.97 9.62
N GLN A 128 5.56 3.34 10.84
CA GLN A 128 6.72 4.19 11.06
C GLN A 128 8.03 3.57 10.53
N GLY A 129 8.19 2.25 10.63
CA GLY A 129 9.34 1.53 10.07
C GLY A 129 9.41 1.66 8.55
N TYR A 130 8.28 1.52 7.84
CA TYR A 130 8.22 1.75 6.39
C TYR A 130 8.61 3.19 6.02
N VAL A 131 8.06 4.19 6.73
CA VAL A 131 8.40 5.60 6.53
C VAL A 131 9.90 5.86 6.75
N ASN A 132 10.49 5.31 7.81
CA ASN A 132 11.91 5.47 8.09
C ASN A 132 12.80 4.87 7.00
N ARG A 133 12.48 3.65 6.52
CA ARG A 133 13.22 3.00 5.44
C ARG A 133 13.10 3.79 4.13
N ALA A 134 11.91 4.28 3.81
CA ALA A 134 11.66 5.12 2.65
C ALA A 134 12.43 6.45 2.73
N ALA A 135 12.44 7.11 3.88
CA ALA A 135 13.19 8.35 4.10
C ALA A 135 14.70 8.16 3.90
N GLU A 136 15.27 7.10 4.46
CA GLU A 136 16.69 6.77 4.25
C GLU A 136 16.99 6.37 2.79
N ARG A 137 16.02 5.78 2.08
CA ARG A 137 16.15 5.50 0.64
C ARG A 137 16.18 6.80 -0.17
N VAL A 138 15.24 7.72 0.05
CA VAL A 138 15.18 9.01 -0.67
C VAL A 138 16.43 9.84 -0.42
N LYS A 139 16.88 9.92 0.84
CA LYS A 139 18.12 10.62 1.22
C LYS A 139 19.37 10.13 0.47
N LYS A 140 19.41 8.86 0.07
CA LYS A 140 20.53 8.29 -0.70
C LYS A 140 20.49 8.63 -2.18
N LEU A 141 19.34 9.04 -2.72
CA LEU A 141 19.21 9.47 -4.12
C LEU A 141 19.91 10.82 -4.38
N ASP A 142 20.12 11.60 -3.31
CA ASP A 142 20.71 12.94 -3.36
C ASP A 142 22.23 12.97 -3.12
N ARG A 143 22.86 11.81 -2.93
CA ARG A 143 24.31 11.65 -2.78
C ARG A 143 24.92 11.15 -4.07
#